data_AF-A0A7K2X766-F1
#
_entry.id   AF-A0A7K2X766-F1
#
_cell.length_a   1.000
_cell.length_b   1.000
_cell.length_c   1.000
_cell.angle_alpha   90.00
_cell.angle_beta   90.00
_cell.angle_gamma   90.00
#
_symmetry.space_group_name_H-M   'P 1'
#
loop_
_entity.id
_entity.type
_entity.pdbx_description
1 polymer ?
#
loop_
_entity_poly.entity_id
_entity_poly.type
_entity_poly.pdbx_seq_one_letter_code
_entity_poly.pdbx_strand_id
1 'polypeptide(L)'
;SVDPAEFAVRAVLGQQVSTAAARTHAARLVATHGTPVDDPEGGLTHLFPEPGALAALDPETLALPRSRRATLLTLVRALADGSLPLGPADDREEARARLLALPGFGPWTTEIIA
;
A
#
# COMPACT_ATOMS: atom_id res chain seq x y z
N SER A 1 12.33 6.63 -8.77
CA SER A 1 10.88 6.46 -8.87
C SER A 1 10.45 5.62 -7.68
N VAL A 2 9.35 5.96 -7.00
CA VAL A 2 8.79 5.07 -5.96
C VAL A 2 8.15 3.87 -6.65
N ASP A 3 8.28 2.70 -6.06
CA ASP A 3 7.60 1.49 -6.52
C ASP A 3 6.07 1.71 -6.54
N PRO A 4 5.35 1.41 -7.65
CA PRO A 4 3.92 1.71 -7.74
C PRO A 4 3.06 1.01 -6.68
N ALA A 5 3.43 -0.19 -6.25
CA ALA A 5 2.72 -0.91 -5.19
C ALA A 5 2.94 -0.25 -3.82
N GLU A 6 4.18 0.15 -3.50
CA GLU A 6 4.48 0.96 -2.31
C GLU A 6 3.66 2.25 -2.31
N PHE A 7 3.61 2.95 -3.45
CA PHE A 7 2.85 4.18 -3.59
C PHE A 7 1.35 3.95 -3.35
N ALA A 8 0.78 2.89 -3.93
CA ALA A 8 -0.63 2.54 -3.75
C ALA A 8 -0.97 2.26 -2.28
N VAL A 9 -0.11 1.51 -1.57
CA VAL A 9 -0.28 1.25 -0.13
C VAL A 9 -0.24 2.56 0.66
N ARG A 10 0.72 3.45 0.37
CA ARG A 10 0.80 4.76 1.04
C ARG A 10 -0.42 5.64 0.77
N ALA A 11 -0.97 5.60 -0.44
CA ALA A 11 -2.20 6.32 -0.79
C ALA A 11 -3.40 5.85 0.06
N VAL A 12 -3.54 4.53 0.26
CA VAL A 12 -4.59 3.96 1.14
C VAL A 12 -4.38 4.37 2.59
N LEU A 13 -3.13 4.35 3.09
CA LEU A 13 -2.83 4.81 4.46
C LEU A 13 -3.16 6.29 4.69
N GLY A 14 -3.12 7.09 3.62
CA GLY A 14 -3.48 8.52 3.61
C GLY A 14 -4.98 8.81 3.47
N GLN A 15 -5.83 7.80 3.26
CA GLN A 15 -7.28 8.02 3.13
C GLN A 15 -7.85 8.68 4.38
N GLN A 16 -8.53 9.82 4.18
CA GLN A 16 -9.30 10.55 5.20
C GLN A 16 -8.48 10.98 6.43
N VAL A 17 -7.16 11.11 6.31
CA VAL A 17 -6.27 11.56 7.38
C VAL A 17 -5.34 12.67 6.90
N SER A 18 -4.69 13.37 7.83
CA SER A 18 -3.64 14.33 7.47
C SER A 18 -2.42 13.62 6.88
N THR A 19 -1.62 14.35 6.11
CA THR A 19 -0.33 13.87 5.58
C THR A 19 0.62 13.42 6.68
N ALA A 20 0.63 14.11 7.82
CA ALA A 20 1.43 13.76 8.99
C ALA A 20 0.99 12.41 9.61
N ALA A 21 -0.32 12.17 9.71
CA ALA A 21 -0.86 10.90 10.20
C ALA A 21 -0.57 9.77 9.20
N ALA A 22 -0.71 10.01 7.90
CA ALA A 22 -0.36 9.06 6.85
C ALA A 22 1.12 8.63 6.94
N ARG A 23 2.03 9.60 7.09
CA ARG A 23 3.47 9.34 7.28
C ARG A 23 3.74 8.50 8.52
N THR A 24 3.05 8.80 9.63
CA THR A 24 3.17 8.02 10.87
C THR A 24 2.73 6.57 10.67
N HIS A 25 1.60 6.35 9.98
CA HIS A 25 1.12 5.00 9.67
C HIS A 25 2.10 4.25 8.77
N ALA A 26 2.62 4.88 7.72
CA ALA A 26 3.59 4.27 6.81
C ALA A 26 4.90 3.92 7.55
N ALA A 27 5.43 4.83 8.36
CA ALA A 27 6.64 4.58 9.14
C ALA A 27 6.46 3.41 10.12
N ARG A 28 5.30 3.32 10.80
CA ARG A 28 4.98 2.19 11.67
C ARG A 28 4.87 0.88 10.89
N LEU A 29 4.21 0.89 9.74
CA LEU A 29 4.09 -0.29 8.88
C LEU A 29 5.48 -0.83 8.49
N VAL A 30 6.36 0.05 8.04
CA VAL A 30 7.74 -0.30 7.65
C VAL A 30 8.56 -0.79 8.85
N ALA A 31 8.47 -0.12 10.00
CA ALA A 31 9.23 -0.54 11.18
C ALA A 31 8.77 -1.90 11.74
N THR A 32 7.49 -2.24 11.62
CA THR A 32 6.93 -3.49 12.15
C THR A 32 6.99 -4.64 11.15
N HIS A 33 6.80 -4.37 9.86
CA HIS A 33 6.61 -5.39 8.82
C HIS A 33 7.58 -5.28 7.64
N GLY A 34 8.46 -4.29 7.64
CA GLY A 34 9.48 -4.11 6.60
C GLY A 34 10.62 -5.10 6.74
N THR A 35 11.40 -5.25 5.67
CA THR A 35 12.58 -6.13 5.68
C THR A 35 13.79 -5.32 6.15
N PRO A 36 14.45 -5.67 7.27
CA PRO A 36 15.66 -4.98 7.71
C PRO A 36 16.75 -5.03 6.63
N VAL A 37 17.50 -3.95 6.49
CA VAL A 37 18.66 -3.90 5.60
C VAL A 37 19.89 -3.38 6.34
N ASP A 38 21.04 -3.89 5.93
CA ASP A 38 22.33 -3.35 6.35
C ASP A 38 22.77 -2.31 5.31
N ASP A 39 22.70 -1.03 5.71
CA ASP A 39 23.08 0.13 4.91
C ASP A 39 24.10 0.98 5.69
N PRO A 40 25.33 0.47 5.89
CA PRO A 40 26.29 1.02 6.84
C PRO A 40 26.75 2.45 6.53
N GLU A 41 26.64 2.88 5.27
CA GLU A 41 26.97 4.23 4.81
C GLU A 41 25.74 5.09 4.50
N GLY A 42 24.53 4.52 4.63
CA GLY A 42 23.29 5.21 4.35
C GLY A 42 22.36 5.30 5.56
N GLY A 43 21.11 5.69 5.31
CA GLY A 43 20.09 5.92 6.33
C GLY A 43 18.91 4.95 6.23
N LEU A 44 18.96 3.99 5.30
CA LEU A 44 17.87 3.05 5.08
C LEU A 44 17.98 1.92 6.11
N THR A 45 16.97 1.78 6.96
CA THR A 45 16.96 0.71 7.97
C THR A 45 16.11 -0.49 7.55
N HIS A 46 15.09 -0.24 6.74
CA HIS A 46 14.13 -1.25 6.29
C HIS A 46 13.67 -0.94 4.87
N LEU A 47 13.46 -1.99 4.08
CA LEU A 47 12.67 -1.93 2.85
C LEU A 47 11.18 -1.87 3.19
N PHE A 48 10.41 -1.28 2.27
CA PHE A 48 8.96 -1.33 2.36
C PHE A 48 8.46 -2.78 2.28
N PRO A 49 7.42 -3.16 3.03
CA PRO A 49 6.90 -4.53 2.96
C PRO A 49 6.30 -4.84 1.59
N GLU A 50 6.69 -5.97 1.02
CA GLU A 50 6.09 -6.49 -0.22
C GLU A 50 4.58 -6.77 -0.05
N PRO A 51 3.75 -6.61 -1.11
CA PRO A 51 2.32 -6.85 -1.01
C PRO A 51 1.97 -8.25 -0.48
N GLY A 52 2.72 -9.28 -0.88
CA GLY A 52 2.51 -10.64 -0.39
C GLY A 52 2.72 -10.78 1.12
N ALA A 53 3.73 -10.09 1.68
CA ALA A 53 3.96 -10.07 3.12
C ALA A 53 2.82 -9.36 3.86
N LEU A 54 2.33 -8.24 3.32
CA LEU A 54 1.20 -7.51 3.88
C LEU A 54 -0.11 -8.29 3.81
N ALA A 55 -0.34 -9.02 2.72
CA ALA A 55 -1.55 -9.84 2.51
C ALA A 55 -1.65 -11.01 3.50
N ALA A 56 -0.51 -11.49 4.00
CA ALA A 56 -0.41 -12.58 4.96
C ALA A 56 -0.50 -12.13 6.44
N LEU A 57 -0.56 -10.82 6.72
CA LEU A 57 -0.65 -10.32 8.09
C LEU A 57 -2.00 -10.66 8.73
N ASP A 58 -1.98 -10.86 10.04
CA ASP A 58 -3.19 -10.80 10.86
C ASP A 58 -3.74 -9.36 10.82
N PRO A 59 -4.98 -9.13 10.32
CA PRO A 59 -5.59 -7.82 10.27
C PRO A 59 -5.63 -7.08 11.62
N GLU A 60 -5.66 -7.80 12.74
CA GLU A 60 -5.70 -7.20 14.07
C GLU A 60 -4.35 -6.60 14.51
N THR A 61 -3.23 -6.96 13.87
CA THR A 61 -1.92 -6.34 14.16
C THR A 61 -1.76 -4.98 13.50
N LEU A 62 -2.61 -4.63 12.52
CA LEU A 62 -2.58 -3.35 11.85
C LEU A 62 -3.22 -2.27 12.71
N ALA A 63 -2.42 -1.29 13.16
CA ALA A 63 -2.86 -0.15 13.96
C ALA A 63 -3.65 0.90 13.13
N LEU A 64 -4.76 0.47 12.53
CA LEU A 64 -5.65 1.24 11.66
C LEU A 64 -7.13 1.00 12.07
N PRO A 65 -8.07 1.91 11.75
CA PRO A 65 -9.49 1.63 11.84
C PRO A 65 -9.91 0.44 10.97
N ARG A 66 -10.96 -0.27 11.39
CA ARG A 66 -11.45 -1.50 10.72
C ARG A 66 -11.70 -1.33 9.21
N SER A 67 -12.32 -0.23 8.81
CA SER A 67 -12.59 0.05 7.39
C SER A 67 -11.29 0.19 6.57
N ARG A 68 -10.30 0.92 7.10
CA ARG A 68 -9.00 1.09 6.46
C ARG A 68 -8.19 -0.21 6.42
N ARG A 69 -8.29 -1.05 7.45
CA ARG A 69 -7.71 -2.41 7.41
C ARG A 69 -8.30 -3.23 6.28
N ALA A 70 -9.62 -3.20 6.12
CA ALA A 70 -10.28 -3.91 5.03
C ALA A 70 -9.82 -3.40 3.65
N THR A 71 -9.81 -2.08 3.42
CA THR A 71 -9.34 -1.49 2.16
C THR A 71 -7.88 -1.83 1.85
N LEU A 72 -7.00 -1.73 2.85
CA LEU A 72 -5.59 -2.09 2.70
C LEU A 72 -5.43 -3.55 2.31
N LEU A 73 -6.12 -4.47 3.00
CA LEU A 73 -6.08 -5.90 2.72
C LEU A 73 -6.63 -6.25 1.34
N THR A 74 -7.70 -5.58 0.91
CA THR A 74 -8.23 -5.71 -0.46
C THR A 74 -7.16 -5.36 -1.49
N LEU A 75 -6.46 -4.24 -1.31
CA LEU A 75 -5.40 -3.80 -2.22
C LEU A 75 -4.22 -4.76 -2.25
N VAL A 76 -3.64 -5.08 -1.09
CA VAL A 76 -2.41 -5.87 -1.05
C VAL A 76 -2.63 -7.29 -1.53
N ARG A 77 -3.85 -7.84 -1.38
CA ARG A 77 -4.21 -9.14 -1.98
C ARG A 77 -4.25 -9.06 -3.50
N ALA A 78 -4.91 -8.05 -4.06
CA ALA A 78 -5.00 -7.86 -5.51
C ALA A 78 -3.62 -7.60 -6.15
N LEU A 79 -2.72 -6.91 -5.44
CA LEU A 79 -1.33 -6.74 -5.84
C LEU A 79 -0.56 -8.07 -5.76
N ALA A 80 -0.70 -8.81 -4.64
CA ALA A 80 0.04 -10.04 -4.41
C ALA A 80 -0.36 -11.19 -5.36
N ASP A 81 -1.62 -11.25 -5.77
CA ASP A 81 -2.11 -12.26 -6.72
C ASP A 81 -2.02 -11.84 -8.19
N GLY A 82 -1.55 -10.61 -8.46
CA GLY A 82 -1.39 -10.06 -9.81
C GLY A 82 -2.68 -9.65 -10.50
N SER A 83 -3.83 -9.70 -9.83
CA SER A 83 -5.10 -9.21 -10.37
C SER A 83 -5.16 -7.70 -10.51
N LEU A 84 -4.26 -6.97 -9.85
CA LEU A 84 -4.03 -5.54 -10.05
C LEU A 84 -2.55 -5.26 -10.38
N PRO A 85 -2.15 -5.33 -11.65
CA PRO A 85 -0.80 -4.96 -12.06
C PRO A 85 -0.67 -3.43 -12.02
N LEU A 86 0.34 -2.94 -11.29
CA LEU A 86 0.70 -1.53 -11.21
C LEU A 86 2.17 -1.39 -11.60
N GLY A 87 2.40 -1.10 -12.86
CA GLY A 87 3.73 -0.99 -13.43
C GLY A 87 3.75 0.04 -14.55
N PRO A 88 4.92 0.59 -14.89
CA PRO A 88 5.05 1.59 -15.95
C PRO A 88 4.70 1.05 -17.34
N ALA A 89 4.64 -0.27 -17.51
CA ALA A 89 4.27 -0.94 -18.75
C ALA A 89 2.81 -1.41 -18.77
N ASP A 90 2.09 -1.31 -17.65
CA ASP A 90 0.70 -1.78 -17.54
C ASP A 90 -0.29 -0.74 -18.07
N ASP A 91 -1.46 -1.21 -18.50
CA ASP A 91 -2.53 -0.33 -18.97
C ASP A 91 -3.16 0.43 -17.79
N ARG A 92 -2.98 1.75 -17.83
CA ARG A 92 -3.44 2.67 -16.80
C ARG A 92 -4.96 2.70 -16.67
N GLU A 93 -5.71 2.65 -17.77
CA GLU A 93 -7.17 2.64 -17.75
C GLU A 93 -7.72 1.31 -17.23
N GLU A 94 -7.05 0.20 -17.55
CA GLU A 94 -7.41 -1.09 -16.98
C GLU A 94 -7.14 -1.14 -15.46
N ALA A 95 -6.00 -0.60 -15.01
CA ALA A 95 -5.69 -0.48 -13.59
C ALA A 95 -6.75 0.37 -12.84
N ARG A 96 -7.19 1.49 -13.44
CA ARG A 96 -8.29 2.32 -12.89
C ARG A 96 -9.59 1.54 -12.77
N ALA A 97 -9.97 0.82 -13.82
CA ALA A 97 -11.20 0.02 -13.82
C ALA A 97 -11.17 -1.08 -12.76
N ARG A 98 -10.03 -1.78 -12.61
CA ARG A 98 -9.81 -2.80 -11.58
C ARG A 98 -9.87 -2.19 -10.18
N LEU A 99 -9.21 -1.05 -9.95
CA LEU A 99 -9.28 -0.32 -8.68
C LEU A 99 -10.71 0.08 -8.32
N LEU A 100 -11.47 0.68 -9.25
CA LEU A 100 -12.87 1.08 -9.00
C LEU A 100 -13.80 -0.09 -8.68
N ALA A 101 -13.46 -1.30 -9.12
CA ALA A 101 -14.21 -2.50 -8.79
C ALA A 101 -13.91 -3.05 -7.39
N LEU A 102 -12.81 -2.63 -6.75
CA LEU A 102 -12.42 -3.09 -5.42
C LEU A 102 -13.20 -2.38 -4.30
N PRO A 103 -13.67 -3.13 -3.27
CA PRO A 103 -14.29 -2.52 -2.10
C PRO A 103 -13.37 -1.52 -1.40
N GLY A 104 -13.88 -0.31 -1.14
CA GLY A 104 -13.14 0.76 -0.46
C GLY A 104 -12.33 1.67 -1.38
N PHE A 105 -12.43 1.48 -2.71
CA PHE A 105 -11.78 2.31 -3.72
C PHE A 105 -12.82 3.15 -4.46
N GLY A 106 -12.75 4.46 -4.25
CA GLY A 106 -13.55 5.44 -5.00
C GLY A 106 -12.75 6.15 -6.08
N PRO A 107 -13.39 7.05 -6.86
CA PRO A 107 -12.73 7.80 -7.93
C PRO A 107 -11.48 8.54 -7.47
N TRP A 108 -11.53 9.20 -6.30
CA TRP A 108 -10.40 9.98 -5.79
C TRP A 108 -9.15 9.13 -5.50
N THR A 109 -9.29 7.97 -4.83
CA THR A 109 -8.14 7.09 -4.55
C THR A 109 -7.61 6.46 -5.83
N THR A 110 -8.51 6.13 -6.75
CA THR A 110 -8.15 5.55 -8.04
C THR A 110 -7.26 6.50 -8.85
N GLU A 111 -7.64 7.77 -8.98
CA GLU A 111 -6.85 8.77 -9.72
C GLU A 111 -5.51 9.12 -9.06
N ILE A 112 -5.39 8.88 -7.75
CA ILE A 112 -4.09 9.03 -7.07
C ILE A 112 -3.16 7.90 -7.50
N ILE A 113 -3.66 6.65 -7.49
CA ILE A 113 -2.87 5.44 -7.71
C ILE A 113 -2.56 5.21 -9.19
N ALA A 114 -3.55 5.41 -10.06
CA ALA A 114 -3.52 5.03 -11.45
C ALA A 114 -4.14 6.08 -12.37
#